data_AF-A0A7Y8LK45-F1
#
_entry.id   AF-A0A7Y8LK45-F1
#
_cell.length_a   1.000
_cell.length_b   1.000
_cell.length_c   1.000
_cell.angle_alpha   90.00
_cell.angle_beta   90.00
_cell.angle_gamma   90.00
#
_symmetry.space_group_name_H-M   'P 1'
#
loop_
_entity.id
_entity.type
_entity.pdbx_description
1 polymer ?
#
loop_
_entity_poly.entity_id
_entity_poly.type
_entity_poly.pdbx_seq_one_letter_code
_entity_poly.pdbx_strand_id
1 'polypeptide(L)' 'MRYTEKELHELRRFVLAEKTSDKTYKAEYVGSGTFIISKPKRNKRKLRQLRLKSPNAGMRH' A
#
# COMPACT_ATOMS: atom_id res chain seq x y z
N MET A 1 -32.01 5.01 -10.06
CA MET A 1 -31.43 6.14 -9.32
C MET A 1 -30.28 6.72 -10.13
N ARG A 2 -30.30 8.03 -10.41
CA ARG A 2 -29.14 8.74 -10.98
C ARG A 2 -28.50 9.53 -9.85
N TYR A 3 -27.23 9.28 -9.59
CA TYR A 3 -26.46 10.06 -8.62
C TYR A 3 -26.28 11.49 -9.14
N THR A 4 -26.34 12.46 -8.23
CA THR A 4 -26.02 13.85 -8.51
C THR A 4 -24.52 14.02 -8.79
N GLU A 5 -24.13 15.12 -9.46
CA GLU A 5 -22.72 15.40 -9.73
C GLU A 5 -21.88 15.55 -8.45
N LYS A 6 -22.50 16.06 -7.38
CA LYS A 6 -21.85 16.20 -6.06
C LYS A 6 -21.50 14.84 -5.48
N GLU A 7 -22.45 13.90 -5.49
CA GLU A 7 -22.23 12.53 -5.01
C GLU A 7 -21.15 11.81 -5.83
N LEU A 8 -21.14 12.01 -7.16
CA LEU A 8 -20.09 11.46 -8.02
C LEU A 8 -18.71 12.03 -7.70
N HIS A 9 -18.62 13.33 -7.40
CA HIS A 9 -17.37 13.97 -7.02
C HIS A 9 -16.85 13.46 -5.67
N GLU A 10 -17.72 13.32 -4.67
CA GLU A 10 -17.37 12.77 -3.36
C GLU A 10 -16.87 11.33 -3.45
N LEU A 11 -17.56 10.48 -4.23
CA LEU A 11 -17.12 9.11 -4.50
C LEU A 11 -15.74 9.06 -5.16
N ARG A 12 -15.49 9.91 -6.16
CA ARG A 12 -14.16 10.01 -6.79
C ARG A 12 -13.10 10.44 -5.79
N ARG A 13 -13.39 11.44 -4.95
CA ARG A 13 -12.44 11.95 -3.96
C ARG A 13 -12.06 10.88 -2.94
N PHE A 14 -13.05 10.11 -2.48
CA PHE A 14 -12.85 8.99 -1.55
C PHE A 14 -11.95 7.89 -2.17
N VAL A 15 -12.27 7.43 -3.37
CA VAL A 15 -11.48 6.41 -4.08
C VAL A 15 -10.05 6.86 -4.34
N LEU A 16 -9.84 8.15 -4.64
CA LEU A 16 -8.50 8.69 -4.86
C LEU A 16 -7.69 8.72 -3.56
N ALA A 17 -8.31 9.15 -2.46
CA ALA A 17 -7.68 9.21 -1.13
C ALA A 17 -7.29 7.82 -0.60
N GLU A 18 -8.12 6.82 -0.83
CA GLU A 18 -7.81 5.43 -0.47
C GLU A 18 -6.57 4.93 -1.25
N LYS A 19 -6.54 5.14 -2.57
CA LYS A 19 -5.43 4.73 -3.45
C LYS A 19 -4.12 5.47 -3.17
N THR A 20 -4.14 6.70 -2.67
CA THR A 20 -2.93 7.44 -2.32
C THR A 20 -2.35 6.94 -1.00
N SER A 21 -3.19 6.56 -0.04
CA SER A 21 -2.76 6.04 1.27
C SER A 21 -1.93 4.76 1.18
N ASP A 22 -2.11 3.96 0.12
CA ASP A 22 -1.37 2.72 -0.11
C ASP A 22 0.06 2.94 -0.62
N LYS A 23 0.36 4.15 -1.10
CA LYS A 23 1.65 4.49 -1.74
C LYS A 23 2.56 5.31 -0.83
N THR A 24 2.09 5.72 0.35
CA THR A 24 2.85 6.51 1.30
C THR A 24 3.40 5.64 2.44
N TYR A 25 4.42 6.14 3.12
CA TYR A 25 4.88 5.55 4.38
C TYR A 25 3.86 5.86 5.48
N LYS A 26 3.67 4.91 6.40
CA LYS A 26 2.85 5.12 7.61
C LYS A 26 3.72 4.88 8.84
N ALA A 27 3.46 5.63 9.90
CA ALA A 27 4.14 5.49 11.18
C ALA A 27 3.09 5.41 12.30
N GLU A 28 3.19 4.39 13.13
CA GLU A 28 2.33 4.17 14.28
C GLU A 28 3.16 4.27 15.56
N TYR A 29 2.77 5.15 16.48
CA TYR A 29 3.44 5.29 17.77
C TYR A 29 2.95 4.22 18.74
N VAL A 30 3.86 3.42 19.29
CA VAL A 30 3.54 2.31 20.20
C VAL A 30 3.93 2.59 21.66
N GLY A 31 4.52 3.75 21.94
CA GLY A 31 4.97 4.15 23.28
C GLY A 31 6.50 4.25 23.40
N SER A 32 6.98 4.86 24.49
CA SER A 32 8.39 4.91 24.87
C SER A 32 9.35 5.39 23.76
N GLY A 33 8.92 6.37 22.94
CA GLY A 33 9.70 6.86 21.81
C GLY A 33 9.83 5.87 20.63
N THR A 34 9.08 4.78 20.63
CA THR A 34 9.13 3.72 19.62
C THR A 34 8.02 3.88 18.58
N PHE A 35 8.39 3.72 17.30
CA PHE A 35 7.49 3.82 16.15
C PHE A 35 7.55 2.56 15.28
N ILE A 36 6.39 2.07 14.85
CA ILE A 36 6.28 1.07 13.79
C ILE A 36 6.16 1.80 12.45
N ILE A 37 7.20 1.73 11.62
CA ILE A 37 7.21 2.34 10.29
C ILE A 37 6.82 1.26 9.26
N SER A 38 5.62 1.37 8.70
CA SER A 38 5.18 0.49 7.61
C SER A 38 5.46 1.14 6.25
N LYS A 39 6.10 0.35 5.38
CA LYS A 39 6.45 0.77 4.02
C LYS A 39 5.29 0.48 3.07
N PRO A 40 5.08 1.31 2.03
CA PRO A 40 4.03 1.06 1.05
C PRO A 40 4.24 -0.29 0.35
N LYS A 41 3.12 -0.93 -0.02
CA LYS A 41 3.15 -2.25 -0.66
C LYS A 41 3.84 -2.15 -2.01
N ARG A 42 4.85 -3.00 -2.24
CA ARG A 42 5.57 -3.05 -3.51
C ARG A 42 4.64 -3.40 -4.68
N ASN A 43 4.88 -2.79 -5.84
CA ASN A 43 4.17 -3.14 -7.08
C ASN A 43 4.34 -4.63 -7.41
N LYS A 44 3.26 -5.28 -7.87
CA LYS A 44 3.22 -6.71 -8.26
C LYS A 44 4.38 -7.13 -9.16
N ARG A 45 4.76 -6.31 -10.16
CA ARG A 45 5.88 -6.63 -11.07
C ARG A 45 7.22 -6.71 -10.33
N LYS A 46 7.46 -5.80 -9.38
CA LYS A 46 8.69 -5.77 -8.58
C LYS A 46 8.72 -6.91 -7.55
N LEU A 47 7.57 -7.24 -6.96
CA LEU A 47 7.44 -8.43 -6.10
C LEU A 47 7.76 -9.72 -6.86
N ARG A 48 7.25 -9.88 -8.10
CA ARG A 48 7.60 -11.02 -8.95
C ARG A 48 9.10 -11.07 -9.24
N GLN A 49 9.69 -9.94 -9.65
CA GLN A 49 11.13 -9.87 -9.92
C GLN A 49 11.97 -10.25 -8.69
N LEU A 50 11.60 -9.77 -7.50
CA LEU A 50 12.26 -10.14 -6.25
C LEU A 50 12.18 -11.66 -6.01
N ARG A 51 10.98 -12.25 -6.10
CA ARG A 51 10.80 -13.71 -5.90
C ARG A 51 11.60 -14.56 -6.88
N LEU A 52 11.74 -14.11 -8.13
CA LEU A 52 12.57 -14.79 -9.13
C LEU A 52 14.08 -14.63 -8.86
N LYS A 53 14.51 -13.44 -8.44
CA LYS A 53 15.94 -13.15 -8.15
C LYS A 53 16.42 -13.75 -6.83
N SER A 54 15.51 -13.88 -5.87
CA SER A 54 15.79 -14.40 -4.53
C SER A 54 15.13 -15.77 -4.44
N PRO A 55 15.76 -16.85 -4.96
CA PRO A 55 15.32 -18.19 -4.60
C PRO A 55 15.34 -18.29 -3.07
N ASN A 56 14.29 -18.82 -2.48
CA ASN A 56 14.18 -18.95 -1.02
C ASN A 56 15.45 -19.63 -0.48
N ALA A 57 16.02 -19.09 0.61
CA ALA A 57 17.13 -19.74 1.30
C ALA A 57 16.70 -21.18 1.64
N GLY A 58 17.41 -22.17 1.08
CA GLY A 58 17.04 -23.58 1.15
C GLY A 58 16.77 -24.27 -0.19
N MET A 59 16.46 -23.55 -1.29
CA MET A 59 16.30 -24.16 -2.62
C MET A 59 17.64 -24.42 -3.36
N ARG A 60 18.78 -24.17 -2.70
CA ARG A 60 20.12 -24.38 -3.26
C ARG A 60 20.75 -25.71 -2.83
N HIS A 61 19.98 -26.60 -2.21
CA HIS A 61 20.41 -27.92 -1.75
C HIS A 61 19.80 -29.02 -2.61
#